data_AF-A0A936GQ40-F1
#
_entry.id   AF-A0A936GQ40-F1
#
_cell.length_a   1.000
_cell.length_b   1.000
_cell.length_c   1.000
_cell.angle_alpha   90.00
_cell.angle_beta   90.00
_cell.angle_gamma   90.00
#
_symmetry.space_group_name_H-M   'P 1'
#
loop_
_entity.id
_entity.type
_entity.pdbx_description
1 polymer ?
#
loop_
_entity_poly.entity_id
_entity_poly.type
_entity_poly.pdbx_seq_one_letter_code
_entity_poly.pdbx_strand_id
1 'polypeptide(L)'
;MKKMIKHLSIAALLLASISANAAQIKVNYILNDYGLTGVFTGTDSNSDGFLKFDELSSFSFSFVPSLDLSTVDAFGDYDIANNNWINNAMSWVGHTNTAWFTWGNRDFSANDVNVSGMTTSAVPVPAAVWLFGSGLAGLLSAKRRKSKLLTV
;
A
#
# COMPACT_ATOMS: atom_id res chain seq x y z
N MET A 1 42.86 -13.40 8.38
CA MET A 1 42.11 -13.30 7.10
C MET A 1 40.80 -14.10 7.08
N LYS A 2 40.77 -15.40 7.42
CA LYS A 2 39.53 -16.22 7.40
C LYS A 2 38.35 -15.70 8.25
N LYS A 3 38.60 -14.96 9.34
CA LYS A 3 37.54 -14.38 10.19
C LYS A 3 36.82 -13.19 9.55
N MET A 4 37.49 -12.39 8.72
CA MET A 4 36.88 -11.24 8.03
C MET A 4 35.90 -11.67 6.92
N ILE A 5 36.20 -12.76 6.21
CA ILE A 5 35.35 -13.28 5.13
C ILE A 5 33.97 -13.72 5.66
N LYS A 6 33.91 -14.30 6.87
CA LYS A 6 32.64 -14.73 7.48
C LYS A 6 31.72 -13.57 7.86
N HIS A 7 32.28 -12.43 8.27
CA HIS A 7 31.50 -11.25 8.65
C HIS A 7 30.97 -10.53 7.40
N LEU A 8 31.73 -10.56 6.30
CA LEU A 8 31.34 -9.97 5.01
C LEU A 8 30.10 -10.66 4.42
N SER A 9 29.99 -11.98 4.55
CA SER A 9 28.85 -12.75 4.03
C SER A 9 27.54 -12.51 4.79
N ILE A 10 27.61 -12.26 6.10
CA ILE A 10 26.42 -11.97 6.92
C ILE A 10 25.91 -10.55 6.65
N ALA A 11 26.82 -9.58 6.51
CA ALA A 11 26.45 -8.21 6.12
C ALA A 11 25.80 -8.16 4.73
N ALA A 12 26.29 -8.95 3.76
CA ALA A 12 25.70 -9.05 2.43
C ALA A 12 24.27 -9.64 2.43
N LEU A 13 23.96 -10.58 3.35
CA LEU A 13 22.61 -11.15 3.48
C LEU A 13 21.60 -10.15 4.08
N LEU A 14 22.03 -9.34 5.05
CA LEU A 14 21.22 -8.31 5.71
C LEU A 14 20.95 -7.10 4.78
N LEU A 15 21.88 -6.79 3.87
CA LEU A 15 21.70 -5.71 2.89
C LEU A 15 20.74 -6.09 1.74
N ALA A 16 20.57 -7.38 1.45
CA ALA A 16 19.72 -7.87 0.36
C ALA A 16 18.21 -7.95 0.71
N SER A 17 17.79 -7.57 1.92
CA SER A 17 16.43 -7.80 2.44
C SER A 17 15.49 -6.59 2.42
N ILE A 18 15.90 -5.43 1.87
CA ILE A 18 15.30 -4.15 2.27
C ILE A 18 14.12 -3.67 1.38
N SER A 19 13.85 -4.27 0.22
CA SER A 19 12.74 -3.79 -0.62
C SER A 19 11.48 -4.64 -0.46
N ALA A 20 10.66 -4.35 0.56
CA ALA A 20 9.23 -4.68 0.50
C ALA A 20 8.54 -3.53 -0.24
N ASN A 21 7.94 -3.80 -1.41
CA ASN A 21 7.13 -2.80 -2.11
C ASN A 21 5.68 -2.97 -1.65
N ALA A 22 5.02 -1.90 -1.20
CA ALA A 22 3.61 -1.97 -0.83
C ALA A 22 2.75 -2.16 -2.10
N ALA A 23 1.66 -2.93 -2.00
CA ALA A 23 0.76 -3.11 -3.12
C ALA A 23 0.04 -1.79 -3.41
N GLN A 24 0.12 -1.31 -4.64
CA GLN A 24 -0.67 -0.15 -5.04
C GLN A 24 -2.14 -0.55 -5.11
N ILE A 25 -2.99 0.24 -4.45
CA ILE A 25 -4.43 0.14 -4.47
C ILE A 25 -4.94 1.16 -5.48
N LYS A 26 -5.85 0.75 -6.35
CA LYS A 26 -6.58 1.63 -7.27
C LYS A 26 -8.06 1.45 -7.03
N VAL A 27 -8.77 2.56 -6.84
CA VAL A 27 -10.20 2.58 -6.59
C VAL A 27 -10.87 3.49 -7.62
N ASN A 28 -11.90 2.97 -8.26
CA ASN A 28 -12.79 3.74 -9.11
C ASN A 28 -14.05 4.07 -8.31
N TYR A 29 -14.56 5.28 -8.50
CA TYR A 29 -15.76 5.75 -7.81
C TYR A 29 -16.67 6.53 -8.75
N ILE A 30 -17.93 6.70 -8.32
CA ILE A 30 -18.98 7.43 -9.02
C ILE A 30 -19.57 8.44 -8.05
N LEU A 31 -19.71 9.70 -8.44
CA LEU A 31 -20.57 10.67 -7.78
C LEU A 31 -21.98 10.51 -8.33
N ASN A 32 -22.90 10.05 -7.48
CA ASN A 32 -24.25 9.68 -7.91
C ASN A 32 -25.05 10.89 -8.39
N ASP A 33 -24.88 12.04 -7.74
CA ASP A 33 -25.58 13.30 -8.07
C ASP A 33 -25.43 13.73 -9.53
N TYR A 34 -24.32 13.34 -10.16
CA TYR A 34 -23.95 13.80 -11.50
C TYR A 34 -23.57 12.67 -12.46
N GLY A 35 -23.57 11.41 -12.01
CA GLY A 35 -23.10 10.26 -12.80
C GLY A 35 -21.63 10.37 -13.22
N LEU A 36 -20.84 11.16 -12.48
CA LEU A 36 -19.44 11.45 -12.80
C LEU A 36 -18.52 10.42 -12.16
N THR A 37 -17.43 10.11 -12.82
CA THR A 37 -16.49 9.08 -12.38
C THR A 37 -15.16 9.69 -11.94
N GLY A 38 -14.48 9.02 -11.04
CA GLY A 38 -13.13 9.38 -10.66
C GLY A 38 -12.32 8.16 -10.22
N VAL A 39 -11.03 8.40 -10.01
CA VAL A 39 -10.08 7.38 -9.62
C VAL A 39 -9.13 7.96 -8.60
N PHE A 40 -8.85 7.19 -7.55
CA PHE A 40 -7.70 7.44 -6.69
C PHE A 40 -6.81 6.21 -6.60
N THR A 41 -5.52 6.44 -6.38
CA THR A 41 -4.55 5.39 -6.12
C THR A 41 -3.70 5.73 -4.92
N GLY A 42 -3.13 4.72 -4.27
CA GLY A 42 -2.23 4.90 -3.15
C GLY A 42 -1.67 3.59 -2.63
N THR A 43 -0.90 3.65 -1.54
CA THR A 43 -0.29 2.50 -0.88
C THR A 43 -0.44 2.63 0.62
N ASP A 44 -1.05 1.63 1.28
CA ASP A 44 -1.07 1.50 2.74
C ASP A 44 0.37 1.32 3.24
N SER A 45 0.96 2.42 3.68
CA SER A 45 2.40 2.51 3.96
C SER A 45 2.70 2.15 5.41
N ASN A 46 1.69 2.21 6.27
CA ASN A 46 1.79 1.92 7.70
C ASN A 46 1.18 0.55 8.06
N SER A 47 0.53 -0.13 7.10
CA SER A 47 -0.14 -1.42 7.25
C SER A 47 -1.28 -1.42 8.28
N ASP A 48 -2.04 -0.33 8.37
CA ASP A 48 -3.20 -0.21 9.25
C ASP A 48 -4.53 -0.66 8.61
N GLY A 49 -4.52 -1.03 7.33
CA GLY A 49 -5.69 -1.52 6.60
C GLY A 49 -6.56 -0.41 6.02
N PHE A 50 -6.16 0.85 6.17
CA PHE A 50 -6.81 2.00 5.57
C PHE A 50 -5.88 2.65 4.56
N LEU A 51 -6.49 3.30 3.57
CA LEU A 51 -5.79 4.26 2.71
C LEU A 51 -6.23 5.66 3.11
N LYS A 52 -5.30 6.44 3.64
CA LYS A 52 -5.52 7.81 4.10
C LYS A 52 -5.02 8.83 3.08
N PHE A 53 -5.30 10.11 3.35
CA PHE A 53 -4.99 11.17 2.40
C PHE A 53 -3.50 11.28 2.07
N ASP A 54 -2.63 11.13 3.07
CA ASP A 54 -1.17 11.16 2.94
C ASP A 54 -0.58 9.91 2.28
N GLU A 55 -1.40 8.89 2.05
CA GLU A 55 -1.03 7.63 1.39
C GLU A 55 -1.47 7.58 -0.08
N LEU A 56 -2.19 8.62 -0.55
CA LEU A 56 -2.58 8.74 -1.94
C LEU A 56 -1.37 9.07 -2.83
N SER A 57 -1.28 8.34 -3.94
CA SER A 57 -0.33 8.59 -5.03
C SER A 57 -0.96 9.38 -6.17
N SER A 58 -2.29 9.28 -6.35
CA SER A 58 -3.02 10.04 -7.36
C SER A 58 -4.48 10.21 -6.98
N PHE A 59 -5.07 11.29 -7.43
CA PHE A 59 -6.51 11.52 -7.39
C PHE A 59 -6.93 12.16 -8.71
N SER A 60 -8.05 11.74 -9.29
CA SER A 60 -8.60 12.33 -10.49
C SER A 60 -10.11 12.24 -10.52
N PHE A 61 -10.72 13.24 -11.15
CA PHE A 61 -12.16 13.35 -11.29
C PHE A 61 -12.51 13.83 -12.70
N SER A 62 -13.43 13.14 -13.39
CA SER A 62 -13.62 13.30 -14.84
C SER A 62 -14.21 14.64 -15.27
N PHE A 63 -14.98 15.30 -14.41
CA PHE A 63 -15.64 16.58 -14.73
C PHE A 63 -14.73 17.80 -14.61
N VAL A 64 -13.70 17.70 -13.78
CA VAL A 64 -12.76 18.79 -13.53
C VAL A 64 -11.36 18.26 -13.84
N PRO A 65 -10.86 18.40 -15.08
CA PRO A 65 -9.57 17.86 -15.49
C PRO A 65 -8.39 18.37 -14.66
N SER A 66 -8.56 19.51 -13.96
CA SER A 66 -7.59 20.10 -13.05
C SER A 66 -7.76 19.68 -11.59
N LEU A 67 -8.74 18.84 -11.26
CA LEU A 67 -8.90 18.29 -9.93
C LEU A 67 -7.98 17.08 -9.77
N ASP A 68 -6.75 17.36 -9.36
CA ASP A 68 -5.75 16.37 -8.99
C ASP A 68 -5.48 16.37 -7.48
N LEU A 69 -4.58 15.48 -7.05
CA LEU A 69 -4.22 15.33 -5.64
C LEU A 69 -3.76 16.64 -4.98
N SER A 70 -3.16 17.57 -5.72
CA SER A 70 -2.68 18.84 -5.16
C SER A 70 -3.80 19.82 -4.83
N THR A 71 -4.99 19.60 -5.39
CA THR A 71 -6.17 20.46 -5.22
C THR A 71 -7.21 19.89 -4.27
N VAL A 72 -7.02 18.64 -3.83
CA VAL A 72 -7.86 18.00 -2.80
C VAL A 72 -7.44 18.55 -1.45
N ASP A 73 -8.42 19.02 -0.66
CA ASP A 73 -8.14 19.61 0.66
C ASP A 73 -8.29 18.58 1.79
N ALA A 74 -9.24 17.65 1.63
CA ALA A 74 -9.45 16.55 2.55
C ALA A 74 -10.00 15.34 1.81
N PHE A 75 -9.74 14.17 2.37
CA PHE A 75 -10.13 12.87 1.84
C PHE A 75 -10.57 11.98 2.99
N GLY A 76 -11.65 11.23 2.79
CA GLY A 76 -12.16 10.29 3.76
C GLY A 76 -11.42 8.96 3.65
N ASP A 77 -11.24 8.26 4.75
CA ASP A 77 -10.45 7.04 4.78
C ASP A 77 -11.10 5.95 3.93
N TYR A 78 -10.27 5.20 3.20
CA TYR A 78 -10.73 4.05 2.45
C TYR A 78 -10.35 2.76 3.16
N ASP A 79 -11.34 2.00 3.59
CA ASP A 79 -11.18 0.67 4.20
C ASP A 79 -10.93 -0.37 3.10
N ILE A 80 -9.70 -0.86 3.06
CA ILE A 80 -9.21 -1.75 2.01
C ILE A 80 -9.86 -3.13 2.13
N ALA A 81 -10.04 -3.62 3.36
CA ALA A 81 -10.56 -4.96 3.62
C ALA A 81 -12.04 -5.06 3.23
N ASN A 82 -12.80 -4.00 3.48
CA ASN A 82 -14.24 -3.96 3.23
C ASN A 82 -14.61 -3.32 1.89
N ASN A 83 -13.63 -2.86 1.10
CA ASN A 83 -13.85 -2.11 -0.14
C ASN A 83 -14.84 -0.94 0.08
N ASN A 84 -14.62 -0.18 1.15
CA ASN A 84 -15.56 0.83 1.60
C ASN A 84 -14.87 2.19 1.75
N TRP A 85 -15.40 3.22 1.07
CA TRP A 85 -14.94 4.59 1.24
C TRP A 85 -15.77 5.30 2.29
N ILE A 86 -15.15 5.60 3.42
CA ILE A 86 -15.80 6.21 4.58
C ILE A 86 -15.88 7.72 4.34
N ASN A 87 -17.04 8.30 4.62
CA ASN A 87 -17.29 9.72 4.44
C ASN A 87 -16.87 10.55 5.67
N ASN A 88 -15.67 10.31 6.21
CA ASN A 88 -15.15 11.01 7.38
C ASN A 88 -14.22 12.19 7.04
N ALA A 89 -14.18 12.63 5.78
CA ALA A 89 -13.44 13.82 5.38
C ALA A 89 -14.07 15.08 5.99
N MET A 90 -13.25 16.12 6.13
CA MET A 90 -13.79 17.46 6.36
C MET A 90 -14.72 17.84 5.22
N SER A 91 -15.90 18.39 5.52
CA SER A 91 -16.83 18.89 4.50
C SER A 91 -16.53 20.35 4.15
N TRP A 92 -17.33 20.92 3.25
CA TRP A 92 -17.21 22.34 2.91
C TRP A 92 -17.42 23.23 4.13
N VAL A 93 -16.92 24.47 4.05
CA VAL A 93 -16.88 25.39 5.20
C VAL A 93 -18.28 25.61 5.78
N GLY A 94 -18.42 25.44 7.11
CA GLY A 94 -19.67 25.64 7.84
C GLY A 94 -20.58 24.42 7.98
N HIS A 95 -20.16 23.24 7.51
CA HIS A 95 -20.97 22.01 7.55
C HIS A 95 -20.33 20.90 8.39
N THR A 96 -21.13 19.87 8.72
CA THR A 96 -20.67 18.67 9.44
C THR A 96 -19.70 17.87 8.58
N ASN A 97 -18.64 17.34 9.19
CA ASN A 97 -17.61 16.55 8.51
C ASN A 97 -18.13 15.16 8.12
N THR A 98 -18.80 15.09 6.97
CA THR A 98 -19.40 13.86 6.43
C THR A 98 -19.13 13.71 4.93
N ALA A 99 -18.04 14.29 4.43
CA ALA A 99 -17.69 14.27 3.01
C ALA A 99 -16.78 13.08 2.67
N TRP A 100 -16.79 12.65 1.41
CA TRP A 100 -15.82 11.69 0.89
C TRP A 100 -14.51 12.39 0.50
N PHE A 101 -14.60 13.57 -0.09
CA PHE A 101 -13.46 14.46 -0.32
C PHE A 101 -13.94 15.90 -0.50
N THR A 102 -13.03 16.85 -0.34
CA THR A 102 -13.23 18.28 -0.61
C THR A 102 -12.17 18.84 -1.52
N TRP A 103 -12.50 19.94 -2.18
CA TRP A 103 -11.57 20.67 -3.03
C TRP A 103 -11.88 22.16 -3.08
N GLY A 104 -10.96 22.92 -3.66
CA GLY A 104 -11.10 24.36 -3.83
C GLY A 104 -11.08 25.08 -2.48
N ASN A 105 -10.12 24.75 -1.61
CA ASN A 105 -10.03 25.28 -0.25
C ASN A 105 -11.30 25.03 0.57
N ARG A 106 -11.89 23.84 0.39
CA ARG A 106 -13.15 23.40 1.00
C ARG A 106 -14.38 24.23 0.60
N ASP A 107 -14.38 24.87 -0.56
CA ASP A 107 -15.59 25.47 -1.13
C ASP A 107 -16.55 24.41 -1.68
N PHE A 108 -16.04 23.24 -2.03
CA PHE A 108 -16.80 22.13 -2.61
C PHE A 108 -16.53 20.81 -1.88
N SER A 109 -17.55 19.95 -1.77
CA SER A 109 -17.40 18.60 -1.24
C SER A 109 -18.28 17.58 -1.97
N ALA A 110 -17.84 16.33 -1.99
CA ALA A 110 -18.63 15.20 -2.46
C ALA A 110 -19.32 14.52 -1.27
N ASN A 111 -20.67 14.42 -1.31
CA ASN A 111 -21.49 13.84 -0.24
C ASN A 111 -22.36 12.67 -0.69
N ASP A 112 -22.25 12.24 -1.95
CA ASP A 112 -22.89 11.03 -2.43
C ASP A 112 -21.96 10.33 -3.44
N VAL A 113 -21.20 9.37 -2.92
CA VAL A 113 -20.18 8.63 -3.66
C VAL A 113 -20.42 7.13 -3.52
N ASN A 114 -20.32 6.42 -4.64
CA ASN A 114 -20.31 4.96 -4.68
C ASN A 114 -18.96 4.45 -5.19
N VAL A 115 -18.41 3.43 -4.53
CA VAL A 115 -17.21 2.72 -5.00
C VAL A 115 -17.60 1.72 -6.09
N SER A 116 -17.15 1.97 -7.32
CA SER A 116 -17.49 1.15 -8.49
C SER A 116 -16.52 0.00 -8.75
N GLY A 117 -15.34 0.01 -8.13
CA GLY A 117 -14.45 -1.15 -8.13
C GLY A 117 -13.06 -0.84 -7.59
N MET A 118 -12.42 -1.87 -7.02
CA MET A 118 -11.06 -1.80 -6.49
C MET A 118 -10.18 -2.89 -7.10
N THR A 119 -8.93 -2.53 -7.37
CA THR A 119 -7.89 -3.45 -7.84
C THR A 119 -6.61 -3.20 -7.05
N THR A 120 -5.89 -4.27 -6.70
CA THR A 120 -4.55 -4.20 -6.11
C THR A 120 -3.50 -4.70 -7.10
N SER A 121 -2.33 -4.08 -7.09
CA SER A 121 -1.19 -4.56 -7.86
C SER A 121 -0.51 -5.73 -7.14
N ALA A 122 -0.13 -6.77 -7.89
CA ALA A 122 0.65 -7.86 -7.33
C ALA A 122 2.08 -7.39 -7.02
N VAL A 123 2.51 -7.57 -5.79
CA VAL A 123 3.89 -7.28 -5.37
C VAL A 123 4.76 -8.50 -5.64
N PRO A 124 5.86 -8.36 -6.40
CA PRO A 124 6.84 -9.44 -6.54
C PRO A 124 7.39 -9.85 -5.17
N VAL A 125 7.32 -11.14 -4.87
CA VAL A 125 7.87 -11.67 -3.60
C VAL A 125 9.36 -11.36 -3.55
N PRO A 126 9.88 -10.75 -2.47
CA PRO A 126 11.28 -10.39 -2.37
C PRO A 126 12.19 -11.61 -2.59
N ALA A 127 13.29 -11.40 -3.33
CA ALA A 127 14.33 -12.43 -3.54
C ALA A 127 14.84 -13.02 -2.20
N ALA A 128 14.77 -12.23 -1.13
CA ALA A 128 15.08 -12.65 0.23
C ALA A 128 14.26 -13.86 0.70
N VAL A 129 12.99 -14.01 0.31
CA VAL A 129 12.17 -15.17 0.69
C VAL A 129 12.70 -16.45 0.05
N TRP A 130 13.09 -16.37 -1.23
CA TRP A 130 13.70 -17.49 -1.95
C TRP A 130 15.09 -17.84 -1.41
N LEU A 131 15.91 -16.84 -1.09
CA LEU A 131 17.22 -17.01 -0.46
C LEU A 131 17.11 -17.60 0.96
N PHE A 132 16.12 -17.15 1.72
CA PHE A 132 15.85 -17.69 3.05
C PHE A 132 15.40 -19.15 2.97
N GLY A 133 14.45 -19.47 2.09
CA GLY A 133 13.96 -20.84 1.90
C GLY A 133 15.06 -21.81 1.45
N SER A 134 15.82 -21.43 0.42
CA SER A 134 16.92 -22.25 -0.11
C SER A 134 18.11 -22.34 0.86
N GLY A 135 18.47 -21.23 1.50
CA GLY A 135 19.50 -21.17 2.54
C GLY A 135 19.17 -22.05 3.74
N LEU A 136 17.93 -22.02 4.22
CA LEU A 136 17.44 -22.85 5.33
C LEU A 136 17.47 -24.34 4.95
N ALA A 137 16.99 -24.70 3.76
CA ALA A 137 17.05 -26.07 3.24
C ALA A 137 18.50 -26.58 3.14
N GLY A 138 19.43 -25.73 2.71
CA GLY A 138 20.86 -26.02 2.70
C GLY A 138 21.43 -26.27 4.10
N LEU A 139 21.05 -25.46 5.09
CA LEU A 139 21.48 -25.61 6.48
C LEU A 139 20.99 -26.92 7.12
N LEU A 140 19.71 -27.25 6.90
CA LEU A 140 19.11 -28.49 7.38
C LEU A 140 19.78 -29.72 6.74
N SER A 141 20.13 -29.62 5.45
CA SER A 141 20.84 -30.67 4.72
C SER A 141 22.28 -30.88 5.22
N ALA A 142 22.97 -29.80 5.61
CA ALA A 142 24.32 -29.87 6.18
C ALA A 142 24.32 -30.49 7.60
N LYS A 143 23.31 -30.20 8.42
CA LYS A 143 23.17 -30.75 9.79
C LYS A 143 23.12 -32.28 9.78
N ARG A 144 22.42 -32.89 8.81
CA ARG A 144 22.27 -34.36 8.69
C ARG A 144 23.57 -35.10 8.38
N ARG A 145 24.59 -34.43 7.83
CA ARG A 145 25.87 -35.09 7.47
C ARG A 145 26.79 -35.31 8.68
N LYS A 146 26.63 -34.54 9.76
CA LYS A 146 27.48 -34.68 10.96
C LYS A 146 27.13 -35.89 11.83
N SER A 147 25.89 -36.37 11.78
CA SER A 147 25.43 -37.50 12.59
C SER A 147 25.78 -38.87 12.00
N LYS A 148 26.26 -38.95 10.75
CA LYS A 148 26.62 -40.22 10.10
C LYS A 148 28.09 -40.64 10.27
N LEU A 149 28.91 -39.84 10.95
CA LEU A 149 30.36 -40.08 11.08
C LEU A 149 30.79 -40.71 12.42
N LEU A 150 29.85 -41.18 13.25
CA LEU A 150 30.11 -41.72 14.60
C LEU A 150 29.67 -43.18 14.79
N THR A 151 29.67 -43.98 13.72
CA THR A 151 29.43 -45.44 13.81
C THR A 151 30.53 -46.17 13.06
N VAL A 152 31.60 -46.49 13.77
CA VAL A 152 32.61 -47.51 13.43
C VAL A 152 32.82 -48.35 14.68
#